data_AF-A0A0P9VWH1-F1
#
_entry.id   AF-A0A0P9VWH1-F1
#
_cell.length_a   1.000
_cell.length_b   1.000
_cell.length_c   1.000
_cell.angle_alpha   90.00
_cell.angle_beta   90.00
_cell.angle_gamma   90.00
#
_symmetry.space_group_name_H-M   'P 1'
#
loop_
_entity.id
_entity.type
_entity.pdbx_description
1 polymer ?
#
loop_
_entity_poly.entity_id
_entity_poly.type
_entity_poly.pdbx_seq_one_letter_code
_entity_poly.pdbx_strand_id
1 'polypeptide(L)'
;MCLMDAVSPLQAYERAVQRGFQPDQAQLQAARQLQACYEALADARGRAQGVYLWGPVGRGKTWLMDRFFESLSVPARRQHFHHFMRWVHKRMFELMGTPQP
;
A
#
# COMPACT_ATOMS: atom_id res chain seq x y z
N MET A 1 -18.15 -20.56 7.58
CA MET A 1 -17.24 -19.95 8.56
C MET A 1 -17.02 -18.51 8.10
N CYS A 2 -17.67 -17.53 8.73
CA CYS A 2 -17.76 -16.15 8.25
C CYS A 2 -16.38 -15.51 8.12
N LEU A 3 -16.05 -15.04 6.91
CA LEU A 3 -15.01 -14.03 6.69
C LEU A 3 -15.43 -12.81 7.51
N MET A 4 -14.65 -12.46 8.55
CA MET A 4 -14.82 -11.15 9.18
C MET A 4 -14.49 -10.09 8.13
N ASP A 5 -15.46 -9.24 7.83
CA ASP A 5 -15.42 -8.23 6.77
C ASP A 5 -14.20 -7.32 6.91
N ALA A 6 -13.16 -7.58 6.09
CA ALA A 6 -12.03 -6.68 5.99
C ALA A 6 -12.55 -5.29 5.59
N VAL A 7 -12.20 -4.29 6.41
CA VAL A 7 -12.64 -2.91 6.18
C VAL A 7 -11.90 -2.38 4.96
N SER A 8 -12.64 -2.01 3.93
CA SER A 8 -12.04 -1.48 2.69
C SER A 8 -11.32 -0.14 2.95
N PRO A 9 -10.36 0.26 2.09
CA PRO A 9 -9.57 1.48 2.30
C PRO A 9 -10.41 2.75 2.48
N LEU A 10 -11.48 2.93 1.68
CA LEU A 10 -12.35 4.09 1.81
C LEU A 10 -13.16 4.05 3.11
N GLN A 11 -13.71 2.89 3.47
CA GLN A 11 -14.43 2.72 4.73
C GLN A 11 -13.52 2.96 5.95
N ALA A 12 -12.25 2.54 5.88
CA ALA A 12 -11.28 2.77 6.96
C ALA A 12 -11.03 4.29 7.14
N TYR A 13 -10.92 5.03 6.04
CA TYR A 13 -10.82 6.50 6.07
C TYR A 13 -12.08 7.15 6.66
N GLU A 14 -13.27 6.79 6.18
CA GLU A 14 -14.53 7.36 6.66
C GLU A 14 -14.75 7.10 8.16
N ARG A 15 -14.47 5.88 8.64
CA ARG A 15 -14.51 5.54 10.07
C ARG A 15 -13.50 6.35 10.88
N ALA A 16 -12.33 6.65 10.34
CA ALA A 16 -11.34 7.46 11.03
C ALA A 16 -11.81 8.92 11.14
N VAL A 17 -12.38 9.48 10.08
CA VAL A 17 -12.94 10.84 10.09
C VAL A 17 -14.07 10.96 11.13
N GLN A 18 -14.96 9.98 11.20
CA GLN A 18 -15.99 9.91 12.25
C GLN A 18 -15.43 9.87 13.68
N ARG A 19 -14.20 9.39 13.86
CA ARG A 19 -13.49 9.32 15.15
C ARG A 19 -12.58 10.52 15.41
N GLY A 20 -12.70 11.60 14.63
CA GLY A 20 -11.95 12.83 14.82
C GLY A 20 -10.64 12.94 14.03
N PHE A 21 -10.39 12.04 13.07
CA PHE A 21 -9.31 12.22 12.11
C PHE A 21 -9.62 13.44 11.23
N GLN A 22 -8.68 14.39 11.16
CA GLN A 22 -8.87 15.64 10.42
C GLN A 22 -8.91 15.35 8.90
N PRO A 23 -10.07 15.55 8.23
CA PRO A 23 -10.19 15.23 6.82
C PRO A 23 -9.55 16.31 5.96
N ASP A 24 -8.91 15.89 4.87
CA ASP A 24 -8.56 16.78 3.77
C ASP A 24 -8.88 16.14 2.40
N GLN A 25 -9.04 17.00 1.37
CA GLN A 25 -9.45 16.55 0.04
C GLN A 25 -8.44 15.59 -0.61
N ALA A 26 -7.13 15.79 -0.38
CA ALA A 26 -6.09 14.94 -0.95
C ALA A 26 -6.08 13.56 -0.30
N GLN A 27 -6.33 13.48 1.02
CA GLN A 27 -6.51 12.20 1.71
C GLN A 27 -7.72 11.43 1.19
N LEU A 28 -8.87 12.10 1.01
CA LEU A 28 -10.07 11.46 0.47
C LEU A 28 -9.83 10.95 -0.97
N GLN A 29 -9.16 11.75 -1.80
CA GLN A 29 -8.77 11.31 -3.15
C GLN A 29 -7.84 10.10 -3.10
N ALA A 30 -6.82 10.11 -2.24
CA ALA A 30 -5.93 8.98 -2.05
C ALA A 30 -6.69 7.72 -1.58
N ALA A 31 -7.62 7.86 -0.62
CA ALA A 31 -8.45 6.75 -0.15
C ALA A 31 -9.32 6.15 -1.27
N ARG A 32 -9.88 6.99 -2.16
CA ARG A 32 -10.64 6.52 -3.34
C ARG A 32 -9.77 5.79 -4.36
N GLN A 33 -8.55 6.26 -4.60
CA GLN A 33 -7.62 5.57 -5.52
C GLN A 33 -7.17 4.21 -4.94
N LEU A 34 -6.92 4.16 -3.63
CA LEU A 34 -6.64 2.90 -2.94
C LEU A 34 -7.84 1.95 -2.94
N GLN A 35 -9.07 2.48 -2.83
CA GLN A 35 -10.30 1.69 -2.94
C GLN A 35 -10.43 1.04 -4.32
N ALA A 36 -10.23 1.81 -5.40
CA ALA A 36 -10.28 1.28 -6.75
C ALA A 36 -9.21 0.20 -6.99
N CYS A 37 -8.01 0.39 -6.44
CA CYS A 37 -6.95 -0.61 -6.48
C CYS A 37 -7.34 -1.88 -5.69
N TYR A 38 -7.90 -1.72 -4.49
CA TYR A 38 -8.40 -2.82 -3.66
C TYR A 38 -9.47 -3.65 -4.39
N GLU A 39 -10.46 -2.99 -5.01
CA GLU A 39 -11.52 -3.65 -5.78
C GLU A 39 -10.94 -4.39 -7.00
N ALA A 40 -9.99 -3.76 -7.71
CA ALA A 40 -9.35 -4.39 -8.85
C ALA A 40 -8.47 -5.59 -8.47
N LEU A 41 -7.90 -5.62 -7.25
CA LEU A 41 -7.15 -6.77 -6.73
C LEU A 41 -8.07 -7.91 -6.26
N ALA A 42 -9.31 -7.59 -5.87
CA ALA A 42 -10.31 -8.59 -5.49
C ALA A 42 -10.92 -9.30 -6.72
N ASP A 43 -10.97 -8.64 -7.87
CA ASP A 43 -11.36 -9.26 -9.14
C ASP A 43 -10.21 -10.06 -9.75
N ALA A 44 -10.37 -11.39 -9.88
CA ALA A 44 -9.38 -12.28 -10.48
C ALA A 44 -9.05 -11.96 -11.95
N ARG A 45 -9.91 -11.20 -12.65
CA ARG A 45 -9.69 -10.71 -14.01
C ARG A 45 -9.23 -9.26 -14.05
N GLY A 46 -9.26 -8.57 -12.91
CA GLY A 46 -8.88 -7.18 -12.76
C GLY A 46 -7.37 -7.01 -12.89
N ARG A 47 -6.95 -6.03 -13.70
CA ARG A 47 -5.57 -5.53 -13.68
C ARG A 47 -5.54 -4.29 -12.80
N ALA A 48 -5.15 -4.47 -11.54
CA ALA A 48 -4.96 -3.35 -10.63
C ALA A 48 -3.85 -2.42 -11.13
N GLN A 49 -4.18 -1.14 -11.29
CA GLN A 49 -3.17 -0.10 -11.50
C GLN A 49 -2.58 0.29 -10.15
N GLY A 50 -1.26 0.41 -10.09
CA GLY A 50 -0.56 0.83 -8.88
C GLY A 50 -0.88 2.29 -8.50
N VAL A 51 -0.91 2.58 -7.20
CA VAL A 51 -1.14 3.93 -6.68
C VAL A 51 0.17 4.50 -6.14
N TYR A 52 0.56 5.68 -6.63
CA TYR A 52 1.72 6.43 -6.11
C TYR A 52 1.28 7.59 -5.22
N LEU A 53 1.42 7.43 -3.91
CA LEU A 53 1.07 8.48 -2.94
C LEU A 53 2.25 9.43 -2.70
N TRP A 54 2.04 10.71 -2.98
CA TRP A 54 3.02 11.78 -2.75
C TRP A 54 2.38 12.98 -2.06
N GLY A 55 3.20 13.87 -1.50
CA GLY A 55 2.74 15.08 -0.83
C GLY A 55 3.53 15.39 0.46
N PRO A 56 3.19 16.48 1.16
CA PRO A 56 3.94 16.95 2.32
C PRO A 56 4.05 15.93 3.47
N VAL A 57 5.07 16.10 4.32
CA VAL A 57 5.25 15.31 5.56
C VAL A 57 4.06 15.54 6.49
N GLY A 58 3.66 14.52 7.26
CA GLY A 58 2.59 14.63 8.26
C GLY A 58 1.15 14.54 7.73
N ARG A 59 0.94 14.36 6.42
CA ARG A 59 -0.42 14.32 5.82
C ARG A 59 -1.13 12.97 5.85
N GLY A 60 -0.59 11.98 6.57
CA GLY A 60 -1.25 10.68 6.75
C GLY A 60 -1.02 9.64 5.64
N LYS A 61 -0.06 9.85 4.73
CA LYS A 61 0.28 8.87 3.66
C LYS A 61 0.61 7.48 4.20
N THR A 62 1.43 7.41 5.25
CA THR A 62 1.79 6.15 5.90
C THR A 62 0.57 5.45 6.47
N TRP A 63 -0.30 6.21 7.16
CA TRP A 63 -1.54 5.69 7.74
C TRP A 63 -2.49 5.14 6.68
N LEU A 64 -2.68 5.85 5.56
CA LEU A 64 -3.49 5.36 4.43
C LEU A 64 -2.94 4.05 3.86
N MET A 65 -1.61 3.97 3.71
CA MET A 65 -0.94 2.74 3.26
C MET A 65 -1.06 1.58 4.26
N ASP A 66 -1.02 1.85 5.57
CA ASP A 66 -1.22 0.83 6.61
C ASP A 66 -2.63 0.24 6.50
N ARG A 67 -3.65 1.11 6.43
CA ARG A 67 -5.06 0.68 6.29
C ARG A 67 -5.31 -0.08 5.00
N PHE A 68 -4.71 0.37 3.89
CA PHE A 68 -4.78 -0.37 2.62
C PHE A 68 -4.17 -1.76 2.75
N PHE A 69 -2.95 -1.87 3.29
CA PHE A 69 -2.28 -3.16 3.45
C PHE A 69 -3.07 -4.12 4.35
N GLU A 70 -3.64 -3.63 5.45
CA GLU A 70 -4.51 -4.41 6.35
C GLU A 70 -5.81 -4.89 5.69
N SER A 71 -6.29 -4.19 4.66
CA SER A 71 -7.51 -4.57 3.94
C SER A 71 -7.31 -5.71 2.93
N LEU A 72 -6.06 -6.00 2.52
CA LEU A 72 -5.78 -6.95 1.45
C LEU A 72 -6.03 -8.40 1.89
N SER A 73 -6.81 -9.14 1.09
CA SER A 73 -7.02 -10.58 1.22
C SER A 73 -6.05 -11.42 0.36
N VAL A 74 -5.20 -10.74 -0.44
CA VAL A 74 -4.17 -11.36 -1.28
C VAL A 74 -2.81 -11.34 -0.57
N PRO A 75 -1.89 -12.28 -0.88
CA PRO A 75 -0.53 -12.21 -0.36
C PRO A 75 0.12 -10.88 -0.71
N ALA A 76 0.51 -10.12 0.32
CA ALA A 76 1.09 -8.80 0.17
C ALA A 76 2.35 -8.67 1.01
N ARG A 77 3.33 -7.90 0.51
CA ARG A 77 4.55 -7.57 1.24
C ARG A 77 4.74 -6.07 1.29
N ARG A 78 4.92 -5.55 2.50
CA ARG A 78 5.33 -4.17 2.71
C ARG A 78 6.85 -4.09 2.82
N GLN A 79 7.46 -3.17 2.06
CA GLN A 79 8.91 -3.02 2.04
C GLN A 79 9.28 -1.54 2.11
N HIS A 80 10.16 -1.18 3.04
CA HIS A 80 10.78 0.16 3.04
C HIS A 80 11.77 0.26 1.88
N PHE A 81 11.66 1.32 1.08
CA PHE A 81 12.47 1.53 -0.12
C PHE A 81 13.98 1.44 0.17
N HIS A 82 14.46 2.07 1.24
CA HIS A 82 15.88 2.00 1.60
C HIS A 82 16.36 0.58 1.92
N HIS A 83 15.55 -0.23 2.59
CA HIS A 83 15.89 -1.64 2.85
C HIS A 83 15.89 -2.46 1.56
N PHE A 84 14.93 -2.19 0.67
CA PHE A 84 14.88 -2.79 -0.66
C PHE A 84 16.14 -2.48 -1.46
N MET A 85 16.51 -1.20 -1.58
CA MET A 85 17.68 -0.80 -2.36
C MET A 85 18.98 -1.34 -1.78
N ARG A 86 19.11 -1.42 -0.44
CA ARG A 86 20.27 -2.08 0.19
C ARG A 86 20.34 -3.56 -0.17
N TRP A 87 19.21 -4.26 -0.18
CA TRP A 87 19.14 -5.66 -0.59
C TRP A 87 19.51 -5.83 -2.07
N VAL A 88 18.98 -4.98 -2.97
CA VAL A 88 19.33 -4.99 -4.40
C VAL A 88 20.84 -4.79 -4.59
N HIS A 89 21.42 -3.77 -3.96
CA HIS A 89 22.87 -3.50 -4.08
C HIS A 89 23.71 -4.68 -3.58
N LYS A 90 23.37 -5.25 -2.41
CA LYS A 90 24.06 -6.43 -1.88
C LYS A 90 24.02 -7.59 -2.86
N ARG A 91 22.85 -7.85 -3.45
CA ARG A 91 22.67 -8.95 -4.41
C ARG A 91 23.46 -8.74 -5.70
N MET A 92 23.52 -7.49 -6.20
CA MET A 92 24.35 -7.16 -7.36
C MET A 92 25.84 -7.43 -7.08
N PHE A 93 26.36 -7.06 -5.91
CA PHE A 93 27.75 -7.33 -5.54
C PHE A 93 28.08 -8.82 -5.44
N GLU A 94 27.18 -9.64 -4.88
CA GLU A 94 27.35 -11.10 -4.81
C GLU A 94 27.42 -11.75 -6.20
N LEU A 95 26.70 -11.20 -7.18
CA LEU A 95 26.69 -11.71 -8.56
C LEU A 95 27.93 -11.25 -9.36
N MET A 96 28.49 -10.09 -9.03
CA MET A 96 29.72 -9.57 -9.68
C MET A 96 31.02 -10.24 -9.19
N GLY A 97 30.96 -11.05 -8.12
CA GLY A 97 32.13 -11.70 -7.50
C GLY A 97 32.52 -13.07 -8.06
N THR A 98 32.05 -13.48 -9.24
CA THR A 98 32.54 -14.67 -9.94
C THR A 98 33.60 -14.26 -10.98
N PRO A 99 34.90 -14.47 -10.73
CA PRO A 99 35.86 -14.46 -11.83
C PRO A 99 35.46 -15.57 -12.81
N GLN A 100 35.35 -15.21 -14.09
CA GLN A 100 35.15 -16.20 -15.15
C GLN A 100 36.28 -17.25 -15.09
N PRO A 101 35.99 -18.56 -15.12
CA PRO A 101 37.00 -19.57 -15.35
C PRO A 101 37.56 -19.50 -16.77
#